data_AF-A0A3C2E751-F1
#
_entry.id   AF-A0A3C2E751-F1
#
_cell.length_a   1.000
_cell.length_b   1.000
_cell.length_c   1.000
_cell.angle_alpha   90.00
_cell.angle_beta   90.00
_cell.angle_gamma   90.00
#
_symmetry.space_group_name_H-M   'P 1'
#
loop_
_entity.id
_entity.type
_entity.pdbx_description
1 polymer ?
#
loop_
_entity_poly.entity_id
_entity_poly.type
_entity_poly.pdbx_seq_one_letter_code
_entity_poly.pdbx_strand_id
1 'polypeptide(L)' 'YPERSRVFEARDAGATEFCCKPITARDLFLKISIIIDRPRPYVRTKVYFGPDRRRHDPSKYRGPQRRSDDESRPNVA' A
#
# COMPACT_ATOMS: atom_id res chain seq x y z
N TYR A 1 -17.94 -4.94 9.53
CA TYR A 1 -17.42 -5.01 8.15
C TYR A 1 -16.24 -4.06 8.01
N PRO A 2 -15.21 -4.38 7.20
CA PRO A 2 -14.03 -3.52 7.04
C PRO A 2 -14.45 -2.18 6.43
N GLU A 3 -14.42 -1.14 7.24
CA GLU A 3 -14.70 0.22 6.79
C GLU A 3 -13.49 0.78 6.04
N ARG A 4 -13.71 1.33 4.86
CA ARG A 4 -12.63 1.80 3.97
C ARG A 4 -11.74 2.86 4.62
N SER A 5 -12.33 3.76 5.42
CA SER A 5 -11.63 4.78 6.21
C SER A 5 -10.63 4.15 7.18
N ARG A 6 -11.07 3.18 7.99
CA ARG A 6 -10.22 2.46 8.98
C ARG A 6 -9.08 1.70 8.33
N VAL A 7 -9.31 1.11 7.15
CA VAL A 7 -8.26 0.43 6.39
C VAL A 7 -7.20 1.43 5.92
N PHE A 8 -7.61 2.60 5.45
CA PHE A 8 -6.67 3.65 5.03
C PHE A 8 -5.91 4.25 6.21
N GLU A 9 -6.59 4.53 7.31
CA GLU A 9 -5.97 5.04 8.53
C GLU A 9 -4.92 4.05 9.06
N ALA A 10 -5.28 2.78 9.22
CA ALA A 10 -4.34 1.77 9.70
C ALA A 10 -3.18 1.54 8.72
N ARG A 11 -3.40 1.68 7.40
CA ARG A 11 -2.34 1.59 6.39
C ARG A 11 -1.38 2.76 6.51
N ASP A 12 -1.93 3.96 6.65
CA ASP A 12 -1.17 5.19 6.77
C ASP A 12 -0.46 5.28 8.13
N ALA A 13 -0.92 4.52 9.14
CA ALA A 13 -0.21 4.27 10.40
C ALA A 13 0.91 3.22 10.30
N GLY A 14 1.07 2.55 9.15
CA GLY A 14 2.17 1.62 8.88
C GLY A 14 1.84 0.12 8.99
N ALA A 15 0.57 -0.26 9.03
CA ALA A 15 0.21 -1.69 9.04
C ALA A 15 0.63 -2.41 7.74
N THR A 16 1.24 -3.58 7.91
CA THR A 16 1.77 -4.42 6.82
C THR A 16 0.66 -5.14 6.06
N GLU A 17 -0.23 -5.89 6.70
CA GLU A 17 -1.36 -6.56 6.04
C GLU A 17 -2.68 -6.39 6.79
N PHE A 18 -3.79 -6.62 6.07
CA PHE A 18 -5.14 -6.57 6.63
C PHE A 18 -5.93 -7.80 6.22
N CYS A 19 -6.79 -8.26 7.14
CA CYS A 19 -7.74 -9.34 6.91
C CYS A 19 -9.16 -8.86 7.21
N CYS A 20 -10.09 -9.18 6.33
CA CYS A 20 -11.50 -8.83 6.47
C CYS A 20 -12.26 -10.04 7.00
N LYS A 21 -13.12 -9.86 8.01
CA LYS A 21 -13.97 -10.95 8.53
C LYS A 21 -15.11 -11.28 7.53
N PRO A 22 -15.51 -12.55 7.40
CA PRO A 22 -14.93 -13.75 8.03
C PRO A 22 -13.61 -14.16 7.36
N ILE A 23 -12.62 -14.53 8.18
CA ILE A 23 -11.26 -14.87 7.71
C ILE A 23 -11.11 -16.38 7.75
N THR A 24 -10.55 -16.98 6.70
CA THR A 24 -10.18 -18.41 6.72
C THR A 24 -8.73 -18.60 7.18
N ALA A 25 -8.39 -19.79 7.69
CA ALA A 25 -7.01 -20.11 8.04
C ALA A 25 -6.05 -19.95 6.84
N ARG A 26 -6.55 -20.26 5.63
CA ARG A 26 -5.82 -20.08 4.38
C ARG A 26 -5.49 -18.62 4.10
N ASP A 27 -6.45 -17.71 4.30
CA ASP A 27 -6.24 -16.28 4.10
C ASP A 27 -5.16 -15.75 5.05
N LEU A 28 -5.23 -16.13 6.32
CA LEU A 28 -4.25 -15.72 7.32
C LEU A 28 -2.84 -16.23 6.95
N PHE A 29 -2.74 -17.51 6.57
CA PHE A 29 -1.47 -18.10 6.15
C PHE A 29 -0.87 -17.37 4.94
N LEU A 30 -1.67 -17.10 3.91
CA LEU A 30 -1.21 -16.37 2.72
C LEU A 30 -0.68 -14.98 3.07
N LYS A 31 -1.36 -14.26 3.97
CA LYS A 31 -0.91 -12.93 4.42
C LYS A 31 0.42 -12.99 5.16
N ILE A 32 0.59 -13.97 6.05
CA ILE A 32 1.84 -14.15 6.80
C ILE A 32 2.98 -14.55 5.85
N SER A 33 2.77 -15.52 4.96
CA SER A 33 3.77 -15.92 3.96
C SER A 33 4.21 -14.74 3.10
N ILE A 34 3.28 -13.90 2.62
CA ILE A 34 3.64 -12.70 1.84
C ILE A 34 4.52 -11.73 2.66
N ILE A 35 4.23 -11.54 3.96
CA ILE A 35 5.04 -10.66 4.82
C ILE A 35 6.48 -11.17 4.93
N ILE A 36 6.66 -12.49 5.03
CA ILE A 36 7.97 -13.12 5.20
C ILE A 36 8.73 -13.19 3.86
N ASP A 37 8.07 -13.71 2.82
CA ASP A 37 8.70 -14.02 1.53
C ASP A 37 8.88 -12.79 0.64
N ARG A 38 8.01 -11.78 0.80
CA ARG A 38 7.98 -10.55 -0.02
C ARG A 38 7.75 -9.33 0.87
N PRO A 39 8.68 -9.02 1.78
CA PRO A 39 8.56 -7.86 2.64
C PRO A 39 8.46 -6.58 1.80
N ARG A 40 7.53 -5.70 2.14
CA ARG A 40 7.40 -4.42 1.43
C ARG A 40 8.57 -3.50 1.77
N PRO A 41 9.11 -2.74 0.79
CA PRO A 41 10.16 -1.78 1.06
C PRO A 41 9.66 -0.68 1.99
N TYR A 42 10.53 -0.18 2.86
CA TYR A 42 10.23 0.98 3.70
C TYR A 42 10.49 2.26 2.92
N VAL A 43 9.57 3.21 3.04
CA VAL A 43 9.64 4.50 2.36
C VAL A 43 9.73 5.59 3.42
N ARG A 44 10.72 6.47 3.26
CA ARG A 44 10.86 7.69 4.05
C ARG A 44 10.45 8.90 3.21
N THR A 45 9.54 9.69 3.74
CA THR A 45 9.09 10.97 3.18
C THR A 45 9.07 12.02 4.29
N LYS A 46 8.83 13.29 3.95
CA LYS A 46 8.71 14.37 4.95
C LYS A 46 7.61 14.13 6.00
N VAL A 47 6.54 13.41 5.63
CA VAL A 47 5.32 13.26 6.45
C VAL A 47 5.00 11.81 6.82
N TYR A 48 5.80 10.85 6.36
CA TYR A 48 5.55 9.42 6.57
C TYR A 48 6.85 8.62 6.55
N PHE A 49 7.00 7.74 7.52
CA PHE A 49 8.03 6.71 7.55
C PHE A 49 7.37 5.36 7.87
N GLY A 50 7.49 4.41 6.95
CA GLY A 50 6.91 3.08 7.13
C GLY A 50 6.90 2.24 5.85
N PRO A 51 6.25 1.07 5.88
CA PRO A 51 6.13 0.20 4.71
C PRO A 51 5.47 0.92 3.54
N ASP A 52 5.86 0.61 2.30
CA ASP A 52 5.21 1.20 1.13
C ASP A 52 3.69 0.94 1.18
N ARG A 53 2.93 2.04 1.17
CA ARG A 53 1.47 2.08 1.24
C ARG A 53 0.80 1.87 -0.12
N ARG A 54 1.60 1.79 -1.20
CA ARG A 54 1.12 1.48 -2.55
C ARG A 54 0.87 -0.02 -2.70
N ARG A 55 -0.41 -0.39 -2.73
CA ARG A 55 -0.85 -1.76 -3.02
C ARG A 55 -1.20 -2.00 -4.49
N HIS A 56 -1.18 -0.96 -5.32
CA HIS A 56 -1.46 -1.06 -6.74
C HIS A 56 -0.17 -0.98 -7.54
N ASP A 57 -0.10 -1.75 -8.62
CA ASP A 57 1.01 -1.73 -9.57
C ASP A 57 1.13 -0.33 -10.21
N PRO A 58 2.25 0.39 -10.02
CA PRO A 58 2.45 1.70 -10.61
C PRO A 58 2.56 1.65 -12.14
N SER A 59 2.94 0.51 -12.74
CA SER A 59 3.05 0.36 -14.20
C SER A 59 1.70 0.50 -14.91
N LYS A 60 0.60 0.22 -14.20
CA LYS A 60 -0.76 0.36 -14.71
C LYS A 60 -1.27 1.81 -14.70
N TYR A 61 -0.54 2.74 -14.09
CA TYR A 61 -0.94 4.13 -13.99
C TYR A 61 -0.38 4.95 -15.16
N ARG A 62 -1.24 5.35 -16.10
CA ARG A 62 -0.91 6.18 -17.27
C ARG A 62 -1.28 7.67 -17.10
N GLY A 63 -1.35 8.15 -15.86
CA GLY A 63 -1.65 9.55 -15.57
C GLY A 63 -0.42 10.33 -15.15
N PRO A 64 -0.54 11.66 -15.01
CA PRO A 64 0.55 12.49 -14.50
C PRO A 64 0.86 12.09 -13.06
N GLN A 65 2.12 12.25 -12.66
CA GLN A 65 2.54 11.98 -11.29
C GLN A 65 1.75 12.88 -10.32
N ARG A 66 1.43 12.36 -9.12
CA ARG A 66 0.40 12.96 -8.23
C ARG A 66 0.97 13.59 -6.96
N ARG A 67 2.29 13.54 -6.73
CA ARG A 67 2.90 14.15 -5.54
C ARG A 67 3.13 15.63 -5.81
N SER A 68 3.08 16.44 -4.75
CA SER A 68 3.38 17.88 -4.80
C SER A 68 4.79 18.18 -5.29
N ASP A 69 5.73 17.29 -4.97
CA ASP A 69 7.16 17.43 -5.25
C ASP A 69 7.54 16.73 -6.58
N ASP A 70 6.58 16.15 -7.30
CA ASP A 70 6.85 15.52 -8.60
C ASP A 70 7.09 16.62 -9.65
N GLU A 71 8.15 16.46 -10.47
CA GLU A 71 8.37 17.34 -11.61
C GLU A 71 7.18 17.25 -12.57
N SER A 72 6.73 18.39 -13.10
CA SER A 72 5.66 18.46 -14.09
C SER A 72 6.13 17.88 -15.43
N ARG A 73 6.21 16.55 -15.53
CA ARG A 73 6.44 15.88 -16.80
C ARG A 73 5.10 15.73 -17.52
N PRO A 74 4.94 16.29 -18.73
CA PRO A 74 3.72 16.08 -19.51
C PRO A 74 3.54 14.59 -19.80
N ASN A 75 2.29 14.14 -19.79
CA ASN A 75 1.93 12.75 -20.11
C ASN A 75 2.54 12.35 -21.47
N VAL A 76 3.50 11.44 -21.45
CA VAL A 76 3.94 10.77 -22.68
C VAL A 76 3.06 9.55 -22.84
N ALA A 77 2.21 9.60 -23.87
CA ALA A 77 1.30 8.51 -24.26
C ALA A 77 2.07 7.27 -24.74
#